data_AF-A0A4Y9JYU5-F1
#
_entry.id   AF-A0A4Y9JYU5-F1
#
_cell.length_a   1.000
_cell.length_b   1.000
_cell.length_c   1.000
_cell.angle_alpha   90.00
_cell.angle_beta   90.00
_cell.angle_gamma   90.00
#
_symmetry.space_group_name_H-M   'P 1'
#
loop_
_entity.id
_entity.type
_entity.pdbx_description
1 polymer ?
#
loop_
_entity_poly.entity_id
_entity_poly.type
_entity_poly.pdbx_seq_one_letter_code
_entity_poly.pdbx_strand_id
1 'polypeptide(L)'
;MAQHFLLSAKARRLPIAQVALLSDAEIFALLKNARWHSEAEQVCPRCDTCHQAYFIHTRQQFQCKHCQYRFSITTGTIFQFHKLTLRQILIALLLFVTESKGLSAISLSHKLNVQYKTAWVLLHKFRESLEKTKDLTPLHGEIHIDGAYVNYYIRPKNFRHKRIDRRKKCHQCKDKACVLVFRQQAKNQKIIKGAERSIVALVKEENTQDILDLTQRLVKPNSTIHADENPAYDSLIFHYDLWRVNHSQEYRSIEGITNNLAESFFARLRRAITGIYHKMKNKYLMFYANETAWREDNRRKSVKEKFEHLLRCTFNTLPSRHFTGYWQGNKMPEARFGIHSLQTT
;
A
#
# COMPACT_ATOMS: atom_id res chain seq x y z
N MET A 1 12.82 15.20 28.56
CA MET A 1 12.57 14.13 27.57
C MET A 1 12.11 14.75 26.27
N ALA A 2 12.71 14.40 25.12
CA ALA A 2 12.25 14.89 23.83
C ALA A 2 10.85 14.34 23.51
N GLN A 3 9.92 15.22 23.11
CA GLN A 3 8.55 14.82 22.78
C GLN A 3 8.56 13.86 21.57
N HIS A 4 7.81 12.75 21.67
CA HIS A 4 7.64 11.84 20.54
C HIS A 4 6.99 12.57 19.35
N PHE A 5 7.56 12.48 18.14
CA PHE A 5 7.13 13.26 16.96
C PHE A 5 5.62 13.18 16.70
N LEU A 6 5.00 12.01 16.83
CA LEU A 6 3.57 11.82 16.60
C LEU A 6 2.66 12.59 17.58
N LEU A 7 3.18 12.99 18.74
CA LEU A 7 2.46 13.78 19.73
C LEU A 7 2.65 15.29 19.50
N SER A 8 3.54 15.68 18.58
CA SER A 8 3.83 17.08 18.28
C SER A 8 2.71 17.77 17.48
N ALA A 9 2.63 19.09 17.56
CA ALA A 9 1.76 19.89 16.69
C ALA A 9 2.12 19.75 15.19
N LYS A 10 3.41 19.57 14.89
CA LYS A 10 3.91 19.39 13.50
C LYS A 10 3.32 18.14 12.85
N ALA A 11 3.10 17.07 13.60
CA ALA A 11 2.49 15.85 13.08
C ALA A 11 0.99 16.02 12.73
N ARG A 12 0.26 16.90 13.45
CA ARG A 12 -1.19 17.11 13.34
C ARG A 12 -1.62 18.13 12.27
N ARG A 13 -0.69 18.64 11.46
CA ARG A 13 -0.99 19.61 10.37
C ARG A 13 -2.04 19.05 9.41
N LEU A 14 -3.06 19.86 9.10
CA LEU A 14 -4.25 19.57 8.28
C LEU A 14 -5.37 18.79 9.03
N PRO A 15 -6.07 19.42 9.99
CA PRO A 15 -7.22 18.81 10.65
C PRO A 15 -8.40 18.63 9.69
N ILE A 16 -9.27 17.66 9.98
CA ILE A 16 -10.44 17.33 9.15
C ILE A 16 -11.37 18.53 8.96
N ALA A 17 -11.57 19.34 10.00
CA ALA A 17 -12.38 20.54 9.94
C ALA A 17 -11.87 21.54 8.87
N GLN A 18 -10.55 21.67 8.72
CA GLN A 18 -9.97 22.57 7.72
C GLN A 18 -10.33 22.11 6.31
N VAL A 19 -10.23 20.80 6.01
CA VAL A 19 -10.58 20.26 4.69
C VAL A 19 -12.10 20.30 4.46
N ALA A 20 -12.90 20.11 5.50
CA ALA A 20 -14.35 20.16 5.42
C ALA A 20 -14.88 21.57 5.09
N LEU A 21 -14.17 22.62 5.50
CA LEU A 21 -14.55 24.02 5.30
C LEU A 21 -13.97 24.66 4.02
N LEU A 22 -13.11 23.97 3.27
CA LEU A 22 -12.56 24.52 2.02
C LEU A 22 -13.68 24.91 1.05
N SER A 23 -13.53 26.04 0.37
CA SER A 23 -14.37 26.39 -0.77
C SER A 23 -14.13 25.45 -1.95
N ASP A 24 -15.08 25.38 -2.88
CA ASP A 24 -14.92 24.56 -4.08
C ASP A 24 -13.75 25.04 -4.96
N ALA A 25 -13.44 26.35 -4.92
CA ALA A 25 -12.29 26.93 -5.61
C ALA A 25 -10.96 26.44 -4.99
N GLU A 26 -10.84 26.42 -3.67
CA GLU A 26 -9.65 25.91 -2.98
C GLU A 26 -9.46 24.41 -3.18
N ILE A 27 -10.56 23.63 -3.15
CA ILE A 27 -10.54 22.21 -3.51
C ILE A 27 -10.01 22.05 -4.94
N PHE A 28 -10.50 22.84 -5.88
CA PHE A 28 -10.07 22.75 -7.27
C PHE A 28 -8.58 23.10 -7.43
N ALA A 29 -8.10 24.17 -6.78
CA ALA A 29 -6.69 24.55 -6.78
C ALA A 29 -5.79 23.45 -6.20
N LEU A 30 -6.19 22.86 -5.07
CA LEU A 30 -5.49 21.76 -4.42
C LEU A 30 -5.38 20.55 -5.37
N LEU A 31 -6.46 20.21 -6.07
CA LEU A 31 -6.46 19.10 -7.03
C LEU A 31 -5.63 19.37 -8.28
N LYS A 32 -5.63 20.61 -8.80
CA LYS A 32 -4.77 21.02 -9.92
C LYS A 32 -3.30 20.84 -9.57
N ASN A 33 -2.89 21.33 -8.40
CA ASN A 33 -1.52 21.17 -7.90
C ASN A 33 -1.14 19.71 -7.69
N ALA A 34 -2.06 18.87 -7.18
CA ALA A 34 -1.78 17.45 -6.98
C ALA A 34 -1.63 16.67 -8.30
N ARG A 35 -2.36 17.05 -9.34
CA ARG A 35 -2.39 16.35 -10.63
C ARG A 35 -1.31 16.83 -11.59
N TRP A 36 -1.13 18.15 -11.72
CA TRP A 36 -0.29 18.76 -12.75
C TRP A 36 0.92 19.50 -12.19
N HIS A 37 1.06 19.60 -10.86
CA HIS A 37 2.09 20.42 -10.21
C HIS A 37 2.05 21.90 -10.64
N SER A 38 0.92 22.34 -11.18
CA SER A 38 0.69 23.68 -11.70
C SER A 38 -0.79 24.01 -11.56
N GLU A 39 -1.09 25.28 -11.26
CA GLU A 39 -2.46 25.79 -11.27
C GLU A 39 -2.90 26.32 -12.63
N ALA A 40 -1.93 26.73 -13.46
CA ALA A 40 -2.13 27.40 -14.74
C ALA A 40 -2.04 26.44 -15.92
N GLU A 41 -1.14 25.46 -15.88
CA GLU A 41 -0.92 24.50 -16.96
C GLU A 41 -1.57 23.16 -16.66
N GLN A 42 -2.13 22.54 -17.70
CA GLN A 42 -2.81 21.26 -17.64
C GLN A 42 -2.28 20.33 -18.72
N VAL A 43 -2.13 19.07 -18.36
CA VAL A 43 -1.81 17.99 -19.32
C VAL A 43 -3.11 17.43 -19.87
N CYS A 44 -3.30 17.54 -21.19
CA CYS A 44 -4.46 16.96 -21.85
C CYS A 44 -4.36 15.42 -21.87
N PRO A 45 -5.35 14.67 -21.35
CA PRO A 45 -5.29 13.21 -21.30
C PRO A 45 -5.45 12.50 -22.65
N ARG A 46 -5.62 13.23 -23.76
CA ARG A 46 -5.79 12.66 -25.11
C ARG A 46 -4.55 12.84 -25.99
N CYS A 47 -3.89 13.99 -25.89
CA CYS A 47 -2.74 14.34 -26.74
C CYS A 47 -1.46 14.62 -25.94
N ASP A 48 -1.52 14.46 -24.61
CA ASP A 48 -0.42 14.63 -23.65
C ASP A 48 0.29 15.98 -23.67
N THR A 49 -0.24 16.98 -24.38
CA THR A 49 0.32 18.33 -24.43
C THR A 49 0.06 19.07 -23.12
N CYS A 50 1.13 19.54 -22.46
CA CYS A 50 1.08 20.46 -21.32
C CYS A 50 0.93 21.89 -21.81
N HIS A 51 -0.16 22.56 -21.44
CA HIS A 51 -0.45 23.94 -21.86
C HIS A 51 -1.55 24.53 -20.96
N GLN A 52 -1.76 25.84 -21.03
CA GLN A 52 -2.92 26.48 -20.42
C GLN A 52 -4.19 26.18 -21.23
N ALA A 53 -4.97 25.20 -20.78
CA ALA A 53 -6.23 24.81 -21.41
C ALA A 53 -7.33 25.86 -21.15
N TYR A 54 -8.32 25.94 -22.04
CA TYR A 54 -9.46 26.83 -21.84
C TYR A 54 -10.40 26.26 -20.77
N PHE A 55 -10.69 27.02 -19.71
CA PHE A 55 -11.54 26.56 -18.61
C PHE A 55 -13.00 26.97 -18.81
N ILE A 56 -13.89 25.99 -18.80
CA ILE A 56 -15.34 26.14 -18.93
C ILE A 56 -15.95 26.12 -17.53
N HIS A 57 -16.13 27.30 -16.95
CA HIS A 57 -16.61 27.48 -15.57
C HIS A 57 -17.94 26.76 -15.30
N THR A 58 -18.90 26.85 -16.23
CA THR A 58 -20.26 26.27 -16.08
C THR A 58 -20.26 24.76 -15.92
N ARG A 59 -19.23 24.07 -16.43
CA ARG A 59 -19.11 22.60 -16.38
C ARG A 59 -17.95 22.11 -15.53
N GLN A 60 -17.14 23.03 -14.99
CA GLN A 60 -15.86 22.73 -14.34
C GLN A 60 -14.96 21.80 -15.19
N GLN A 61 -14.88 22.08 -16.48
CA GLN A 61 -14.13 21.29 -17.47
C GLN A 61 -13.08 22.15 -18.17
N PHE A 62 -12.04 21.50 -18.66
CA PHE A 62 -11.02 22.08 -19.50
C PHE A 62 -11.24 21.64 -20.94
N GLN A 63 -11.01 22.54 -21.89
CA GLN A 63 -10.95 22.24 -23.31
C GLN A 63 -9.50 22.45 -23.78
N CYS A 64 -8.90 21.38 -24.31
CA CYS A 64 -7.55 21.43 -24.85
C CYS A 64 -7.51 22.33 -26.09
N LYS A 65 -6.55 23.26 -26.16
CA LYS A 65 -6.39 24.16 -27.31
C LYS A 65 -5.87 23.44 -28.57
N HIS A 66 -5.16 22.32 -28.41
CA HIS A 66 -4.56 21.57 -29.50
C HIS A 66 -5.52 20.56 -30.15
N CYS A 67 -6.16 19.71 -29.35
CA CYS A 67 -7.03 18.62 -29.86
C CYS A 67 -8.52 18.84 -29.61
N GLN A 68 -8.92 19.99 -29.04
CA GLN A 68 -10.30 20.34 -28.70
C GLN A 68 -11.02 19.37 -27.75
N TYR A 69 -10.29 18.40 -27.18
CA TYR A 69 -10.83 17.43 -26.24
C TYR A 69 -11.21 18.10 -24.93
N ARG A 70 -12.41 17.78 -24.43
CA ARG A 70 -12.91 18.25 -23.14
C ARG A 70 -12.65 17.23 -22.05
N PHE A 71 -12.09 17.67 -20.94
CA PHE A 71 -11.75 16.82 -19.80
C PHE A 71 -12.01 17.54 -18.47
N SER A 72 -12.31 16.78 -17.42
CA SER A 72 -12.40 17.30 -16.05
C SER A 72 -11.12 17.03 -15.28
N ILE A 73 -11.04 17.55 -14.06
CA ILE A 73 -9.95 17.29 -13.13
C ILE A 73 -9.80 15.79 -12.76
N THR A 74 -10.84 14.98 -12.96
CA THR A 74 -10.85 13.53 -12.68
C THR A 74 -10.77 12.64 -13.93
N THR A 75 -10.85 13.21 -15.13
CA THR A 75 -10.70 12.45 -16.39
C THR A 75 -9.33 11.79 -16.44
N GLY A 76 -9.25 10.49 -16.71
CA GLY A 76 -7.99 9.76 -16.78
C GLY A 76 -7.38 9.40 -15.42
N THR A 77 -8.10 9.59 -14.31
CA THR A 77 -7.63 9.22 -12.97
C THR A 77 -8.47 8.10 -12.34
N ILE A 78 -8.05 7.61 -11.17
CA ILE A 78 -8.79 6.59 -10.41
C ILE A 78 -10.22 7.03 -10.05
N PHE A 79 -10.45 8.36 -10.04
CA PHE A 79 -11.74 9.00 -9.76
C PHE A 79 -12.56 9.28 -11.01
N GLN A 80 -12.15 8.79 -12.18
CA GLN A 80 -13.00 8.85 -13.36
C GLN A 80 -14.36 8.21 -13.06
N PHE A 81 -15.44 8.89 -13.46
CA PHE A 81 -16.83 8.52 -13.16
C PHE A 81 -17.21 8.55 -11.67
N HIS A 82 -16.54 9.37 -10.86
CA HIS A 82 -16.94 9.56 -9.47
C HIS A 82 -18.37 10.10 -9.36
N LYS A 83 -19.12 9.54 -8.40
CA LYS A 83 -20.45 10.06 -7.99
C LYS A 83 -20.37 10.85 -6.69
N LEU A 84 -19.34 10.63 -5.88
CA LEU A 84 -19.07 11.40 -4.67
C LEU A 84 -18.57 12.78 -5.03
N THR A 85 -18.87 13.78 -4.22
CA THR A 85 -18.28 15.11 -4.43
C THR A 85 -16.77 15.08 -4.20
N LEU A 86 -16.04 16.01 -4.82
CA LEU A 86 -14.59 16.11 -4.62
C LEU A 86 -14.23 16.31 -3.14
N ARG A 87 -15.04 17.10 -2.43
CA ARG A 87 -14.95 17.29 -0.98
C ARG A 87 -15.04 15.98 -0.20
N GLN A 88 -16.04 15.13 -0.51
CA GLN A 88 -16.18 13.82 0.14
C GLN A 88 -14.98 12.92 -0.13
N ILE A 89 -14.41 12.96 -1.33
CA ILE A 89 -13.20 12.21 -1.69
C ILE A 89 -11.99 12.70 -0.87
N LEU A 90 -11.81 14.02 -0.73
CA LEU A 90 -10.73 14.59 0.09
C LEU A 90 -10.89 14.22 1.57
N ILE A 91 -12.11 14.27 2.12
CA ILE A 91 -12.38 13.82 3.48
C ILE A 91 -12.06 12.33 3.63
N ALA A 92 -12.43 11.49 2.67
CA ALA A 92 -12.12 10.06 2.68
C ALA A 92 -10.62 9.78 2.67
N LEU A 93 -9.85 10.52 1.85
CA LEU A 93 -8.39 10.45 1.79
C LEU A 93 -7.77 10.84 3.13
N LEU A 94 -8.25 11.93 3.73
CA LEU A 94 -7.75 12.39 5.02
C LEU A 94 -8.04 11.37 6.13
N LEU A 95 -9.25 10.82 6.17
CA LEU A 95 -9.60 9.74 7.12
C LEU A 95 -8.70 8.51 6.92
N PHE A 96 -8.46 8.10 5.68
CA PHE A 96 -7.56 6.98 5.38
C PHE A 96 -6.14 7.21 5.92
N VAL A 97 -5.63 8.45 5.79
CA VAL A 97 -4.31 8.87 6.24
C VAL A 97 -4.21 8.93 7.76
N THR A 98 -5.25 9.47 8.43
CA THR A 98 -5.24 9.67 9.89
C THR A 98 -5.42 8.37 10.66
N GLU A 99 -6.16 7.41 10.12
CA GLU A 99 -6.41 6.10 10.76
C GLU A 99 -5.15 5.22 10.72
N SER A 100 -4.28 5.36 11.71
CA SER A 100 -2.92 4.79 11.72
C SER A 100 -2.82 3.28 11.52
N LYS A 101 -3.85 2.50 11.89
CA LYS A 101 -3.86 1.03 11.77
C LYS A 101 -4.55 0.56 10.49
N GLY A 102 -5.36 1.40 9.86
CA GLY A 102 -6.23 1.06 8.73
C GLY A 102 -7.67 1.54 8.96
N LEU A 103 -8.43 1.69 7.87
CA LEU A 103 -9.79 2.21 7.88
C LEU A 103 -10.76 1.16 7.32
N SER A 104 -11.75 0.77 8.11
CA SER A 104 -12.79 -0.17 7.68
C SER A 104 -13.80 0.51 6.76
N ALA A 105 -14.33 -0.24 5.79
CA ALA A 105 -15.33 0.27 4.86
C ALA A 105 -16.65 0.66 5.54
N ILE A 106 -17.02 -0.02 6.63
CA ILE A 106 -18.19 0.34 7.45
C ILE A 106 -17.96 1.68 8.15
N SER A 107 -16.80 1.89 8.77
CA SER A 107 -16.48 3.16 9.43
C SER A 107 -16.51 4.33 8.44
N LEU A 108 -15.92 4.16 7.25
CA LEU A 108 -15.98 5.18 6.20
C LEU A 108 -17.41 5.41 5.69
N SER A 109 -18.19 4.35 5.53
CA SER A 109 -19.60 4.41 5.13
C SER A 109 -20.41 5.31 6.07
N HIS A 110 -20.24 5.13 7.39
CA HIS A 110 -20.95 5.95 8.37
C HIS A 110 -20.44 7.40 8.38
N LYS A 111 -19.11 7.60 8.35
CA LYS A 111 -18.50 8.93 8.39
C LYS A 111 -18.87 9.80 7.18
N LEU A 112 -19.04 9.22 6.00
CA LEU A 112 -19.45 9.94 4.78
C LEU A 112 -20.95 9.89 4.51
N ASN A 113 -21.71 9.12 5.30
CA ASN A 113 -23.11 8.79 5.04
C ASN A 113 -23.35 8.26 3.62
N VAL A 114 -22.61 7.21 3.24
CA VAL A 114 -22.72 6.55 1.94
C VAL A 114 -22.91 5.05 2.11
N GLN A 115 -23.41 4.37 1.09
CA GLN A 115 -23.54 2.91 1.12
C GLN A 115 -22.17 2.24 1.31
N TYR A 116 -22.12 1.16 2.10
CA TYR A 116 -20.94 0.31 2.28
C TYR A 116 -20.21 -0.02 0.97
N LYS A 117 -20.97 -0.38 -0.08
CA LYS A 117 -20.44 -0.73 -1.40
C LYS A 117 -19.58 0.38 -2.00
N THR A 118 -19.99 1.63 -1.83
CA THR A 118 -19.28 2.83 -2.30
C THR A 118 -18.00 3.05 -1.49
N ALA A 119 -18.10 3.00 -0.16
CA ALA A 119 -16.94 3.14 0.72
C ALA A 119 -15.89 2.04 0.48
N TRP A 120 -16.33 0.81 0.28
CA TRP A 120 -15.46 -0.33 0.01
C TRP A 120 -14.69 -0.16 -1.31
N VAL A 121 -15.37 0.24 -2.39
CA VAL A 121 -14.73 0.50 -3.70
C VAL A 121 -13.75 1.66 -3.59
N LEU A 122 -14.12 2.75 -2.91
CA LEU A 122 -13.27 3.92 -2.74
C LEU A 122 -11.97 3.56 -2.00
N LEU A 123 -12.06 2.83 -0.89
CA LEU A 123 -10.88 2.41 -0.13
C LEU A 123 -9.96 1.48 -0.96
N HIS A 124 -10.52 0.58 -1.75
CA HIS A 124 -9.72 -0.27 -2.63
C HIS A 124 -9.08 0.48 -3.78
N LYS A 125 -9.75 1.50 -4.34
CA LYS A 125 -9.14 2.42 -5.31
C LYS A 125 -7.94 3.16 -4.71
N PHE A 126 -8.00 3.57 -3.44
CA PHE A 126 -6.85 4.16 -2.76
C PHE A 126 -5.69 3.17 -2.64
N ARG A 127 -5.97 1.93 -2.23
CA ARG A 127 -4.95 0.88 -2.11
C ARG A 127 -4.35 0.49 -3.46
N GLU A 128 -5.17 0.39 -4.51
CA GLU A 128 -4.70 0.17 -5.88
C GLU A 128 -3.80 1.30 -6.34
N SER A 129 -4.13 2.55 -6.00
CA SER A 129 -3.27 3.70 -6.33
C SER A 129 -1.92 3.62 -5.62
N LEU A 130 -1.90 3.20 -4.35
CA LEU A 130 -0.65 2.96 -3.62
C LEU A 130 0.19 1.84 -4.26
N GLU A 131 -0.45 0.74 -4.68
CA GLU A 131 0.25 -0.35 -5.35
C GLU A 131 0.79 0.05 -6.73
N LYS A 132 0.00 0.79 -7.52
CA LYS A 132 0.39 1.19 -8.89
C LYS A 132 1.47 2.27 -8.93
N THR A 133 1.57 3.09 -7.88
CA THR A 133 2.56 4.16 -7.79
C THR A 133 3.73 3.81 -6.89
N LYS A 134 3.83 2.56 -6.42
CA LYS A 134 4.96 2.11 -5.62
C LYS A 134 6.24 2.15 -6.45
N ASP A 135 7.32 2.59 -5.83
CA ASP A 135 8.64 2.53 -6.40
C ASP A 135 9.17 1.09 -6.31
N LEU A 136 9.46 0.49 -7.46
CA LEU A 136 10.05 -0.86 -7.60
C LEU A 136 11.53 -0.83 -7.99
N THR A 137 12.21 0.31 -7.92
CA THR A 137 13.66 0.37 -8.10
C THR A 137 14.37 -0.57 -7.11
N PRO A 138 15.43 -1.29 -7.49
CA PRO A 138 16.07 -2.20 -6.55
C PRO A 138 16.58 -1.51 -5.26
N LEU A 139 16.24 -2.09 -4.11
CA LEU A 139 16.72 -1.71 -2.79
C LEU A 139 18.23 -1.94 -2.67
N HIS A 140 18.89 -1.25 -1.76
CA HIS A 140 20.34 -1.36 -1.56
C HIS A 140 20.75 -1.18 -0.09
N GLY A 141 21.96 -1.62 0.24
CA GLY A 141 22.54 -1.49 1.59
C GLY A 141 22.11 -2.66 2.46
N GLU A 142 21.48 -2.38 3.60
CA GLU A 142 20.97 -3.42 4.51
C GLU A 142 19.46 -3.65 4.27
N ILE A 143 19.09 -4.87 3.90
CA ILE A 143 17.71 -5.26 3.60
C ILE A 143 17.30 -6.40 4.52
N HIS A 144 16.13 -6.28 5.16
CA HIS A 144 15.52 -7.33 5.97
C HIS A 144 14.41 -8.01 5.14
N ILE A 145 14.46 -9.33 5.04
CA ILE A 145 13.50 -10.15 4.28
C ILE A 145 12.86 -11.16 5.22
N ASP A 146 11.53 -11.24 5.18
CA ASP A 146 10.76 -12.24 5.93
C ASP A 146 9.42 -12.51 5.25
N GLY A 147 8.84 -13.66 5.56
CA GLY A 147 7.57 -14.15 5.06
C GLY A 147 6.56 -14.40 6.18
N ALA A 148 5.33 -13.91 6.01
CA ALA A 148 4.22 -14.28 6.88
C ALA A 148 3.09 -14.96 6.11
N TYR A 149 2.78 -16.18 6.54
CA TYR A 149 1.60 -16.88 6.05
C TYR A 149 0.31 -16.22 6.52
N VAL A 150 -0.65 -16.13 5.61
CA VAL A 150 -2.02 -15.66 5.83
C VAL A 150 -3.02 -16.68 5.25
N ASN A 151 -4.28 -16.57 5.68
CA ASN A 151 -5.37 -17.44 5.21
C ASN A 151 -5.13 -18.96 5.39
N TYR A 152 -4.25 -19.32 6.33
CA TYR A 152 -3.90 -20.71 6.63
C TYR A 152 -4.71 -21.32 7.79
N TYR A 153 -5.46 -20.50 8.54
CA TYR A 153 -6.17 -20.96 9.72
C TYR A 153 -7.32 -21.90 9.36
N ILE A 154 -7.27 -23.11 9.92
CA ILE A 154 -8.33 -24.11 9.83
C ILE A 154 -8.92 -24.29 11.23
N ARG A 155 -10.22 -24.00 11.36
CA ARG A 155 -10.96 -24.19 12.62
C ARG A 155 -10.90 -25.67 13.02
N PRO A 156 -10.34 -26.01 14.19
CA PRO A 156 -10.32 -27.40 14.63
C PRO A 156 -11.75 -27.89 14.88
N LYS A 157 -12.01 -29.17 14.60
CA LYS A 157 -13.28 -29.82 15.01
C LYS A 157 -13.35 -29.89 16.54
N ASN A 158 -14.57 -29.79 17.08
CA ASN A 158 -14.84 -29.78 18.52
C ASN A 158 -14.21 -31.02 19.20
N PHE A 159 -14.47 -32.20 18.66
CA PHE A 159 -13.94 -33.46 19.18
C PHE A 159 -12.49 -33.73 18.76
N ARG A 160 -11.62 -34.04 19.73
CA ARG A 160 -10.17 -34.27 19.53
C ARG A 160 -9.89 -35.36 18.49
N HIS A 161 -10.60 -36.49 18.55
CA HIS A 161 -10.42 -37.61 17.62
C HIS A 161 -10.80 -37.29 16.17
N LYS A 162 -11.58 -36.22 15.92
CA LYS A 162 -11.93 -35.77 14.56
C LYS A 162 -10.98 -34.68 14.04
N ARG A 163 -9.97 -34.26 14.82
CA ARG A 163 -9.03 -33.23 14.40
C ARG A 163 -8.04 -33.83 13.40
N ILE A 164 -7.91 -33.16 12.26
CA ILE A 164 -6.95 -33.52 11.22
C ILE A 164 -5.55 -33.01 11.59
N ASP A 165 -4.51 -33.74 11.19
CA ASP A 165 -3.14 -33.25 11.31
C ASP A 165 -2.89 -32.14 10.27
N ARG A 166 -2.84 -30.90 10.74
CA ARG A 166 -2.69 -29.69 9.92
C ARG A 166 -1.27 -29.53 9.34
N ARG A 167 -0.30 -30.33 9.79
CA ARG A 167 1.06 -30.33 9.24
C ARG A 167 1.12 -30.96 7.84
N LYS A 168 0.24 -31.94 7.58
CA LYS A 168 0.18 -32.62 6.27
C LYS A 168 -0.31 -31.68 5.18
N LYS A 169 0.39 -31.64 4.04
CA LYS A 169 0.10 -30.75 2.90
C LYS A 169 -1.33 -30.90 2.38
N CYS A 170 -1.86 -32.12 2.33
CA CYS A 170 -3.24 -32.41 1.92
C CYS A 170 -4.31 -31.78 2.84
N HIS A 171 -3.96 -31.48 4.09
CA HIS A 171 -4.86 -30.86 5.07
C HIS A 171 -4.67 -29.36 5.20
N GLN A 172 -3.76 -28.75 4.42
CA GLN A 172 -3.54 -27.31 4.44
C GLN A 172 -4.64 -26.57 3.64
N CYS A 173 -4.88 -25.32 4.00
CA CYS A 173 -5.86 -24.48 3.30
C CYS A 173 -5.36 -24.17 1.89
N LYS A 174 -6.18 -24.41 0.86
CA LYS A 174 -5.85 -24.06 -0.54
C LYS A 174 -5.59 -22.55 -0.72
N ASP A 175 -6.27 -21.75 0.09
CA ASP A 175 -6.12 -20.29 0.12
C ASP A 175 -4.93 -19.82 0.95
N LYS A 176 -4.12 -20.73 1.52
CA LYS A 176 -2.84 -20.36 2.12
C LYS A 176 -2.01 -19.56 1.11
N ALA A 177 -1.44 -18.48 1.61
CA ALA A 177 -0.54 -17.58 0.89
C ALA A 177 0.47 -17.02 1.87
N CYS A 178 1.62 -16.59 1.38
CA CYS A 178 2.66 -15.90 2.13
C CYS A 178 2.84 -14.49 1.57
N VAL A 179 2.85 -13.51 2.46
CA VAL A 179 3.27 -12.15 2.15
C VAL A 179 4.76 -12.06 2.45
N LEU A 180 5.58 -11.80 1.45
CA LEU A 180 6.99 -11.47 1.62
C LEU A 180 7.14 -9.95 1.73
N VAL A 181 8.02 -9.50 2.61
CA VAL A 181 8.40 -8.09 2.73
C VAL A 181 9.92 -7.94 2.59
N PHE A 182 10.34 -6.93 1.84
CA PHE A 182 11.72 -6.51 1.69
C PHE A 182 11.82 -5.10 2.28
N ARG A 183 12.57 -4.93 3.37
CA ARG A 183 12.67 -3.65 4.08
C ARG A 183 14.09 -3.13 4.08
N GLN A 184 14.30 -1.97 3.45
CA GLN A 184 15.59 -1.30 3.47
C GLN A 184 15.76 -0.48 4.74
N GLN A 185 16.85 -0.71 5.47
CA GLN A 185 17.22 0.07 6.64
C GLN A 185 17.58 1.52 6.24
N ALA A 186 17.23 2.49 7.08
CA ALA A 186 17.60 3.89 6.86
C ALA A 186 19.11 4.11 7.07
N LYS A 187 19.78 4.77 6.11
CA LYS A 187 21.25 5.01 6.13
C LYS A 187 21.77 5.76 7.37
N ASN A 188 20.95 6.60 8.01
CA ASN A 188 21.39 7.46 9.11
C ASN A 188 20.72 7.03 10.43
N GLN A 189 21.43 6.23 11.22
CA GLN A 189 20.96 5.75 12.51
C GLN A 189 21.06 6.79 13.64
N LYS A 190 21.63 7.98 13.41
CA LYS A 190 21.65 9.07 14.42
C LYS A 190 20.25 9.42 14.92
N ILE A 191 19.23 9.16 14.10
CA ILE A 191 17.82 9.11 14.49
C ILE A 191 17.38 7.68 14.23
N ILE A 192 16.87 6.95 15.24
CA ILE A 192 16.33 5.60 15.08
C ILE A 192 15.10 5.68 14.16
N LYS A 193 15.31 5.66 12.84
CA LYS A 193 14.29 5.80 11.81
C LYS A 193 13.74 4.44 11.38
N GLY A 194 14.41 3.33 11.71
CA GLY A 194 14.03 1.97 11.29
C GLY A 194 14.14 1.80 9.78
N ALA A 195 13.13 1.20 9.14
CA ALA A 195 13.07 1.07 7.69
C ALA A 195 12.66 2.38 7.01
N GLU A 196 13.27 2.66 5.86
CA GLU A 196 12.96 3.80 4.99
C GLU A 196 11.99 3.45 3.87
N ARG A 197 12.09 2.23 3.34
CA ARG A 197 11.31 1.77 2.20
C ARG A 197 11.03 0.28 2.31
N SER A 198 9.78 -0.08 2.04
CA SER A 198 9.29 -1.45 2.11
C SER A 198 8.65 -1.85 0.78
N ILE A 199 9.05 -2.99 0.23
CA ILE A 199 8.42 -3.60 -0.95
C ILE A 199 7.80 -4.92 -0.51
N VAL A 200 6.60 -5.23 -1.01
CA VAL A 200 5.89 -6.46 -0.70
C VAL A 200 5.65 -7.29 -1.96
N ALA A 201 5.71 -8.62 -1.80
CA ALA A 201 5.40 -9.61 -2.81
C ALA A 201 4.49 -10.70 -2.23
N LEU A 202 3.80 -11.44 -3.09
CA LEU A 202 2.99 -12.59 -2.67
C LEU A 202 3.60 -13.87 -3.24
N VAL A 203 3.78 -14.88 -2.40
CA VAL A 203 4.16 -16.23 -2.82
C VAL A 203 3.19 -17.25 -2.22
N LYS A 204 3.08 -18.42 -2.83
CA LYS A 204 2.20 -19.48 -2.28
C LYS A 204 2.83 -20.13 -1.06
N GLU A 205 4.10 -20.46 -1.20
CA GLU A 205 4.98 -21.06 -0.19
C GLU A 205 6.35 -20.42 -0.37
N GLU A 206 7.11 -20.27 0.71
CA GLU A 206 8.50 -19.82 0.64
C GLU A 206 9.34 -20.93 0.01
N ASN A 207 9.68 -20.76 -1.27
CA ASN A 207 10.50 -21.68 -2.04
C ASN A 207 11.71 -20.94 -2.60
N THR A 208 12.79 -21.69 -2.81
CA THR A 208 14.09 -21.14 -3.21
C THR A 208 14.02 -20.33 -4.49
N GLN A 209 13.27 -20.80 -5.50
CA GLN A 209 13.17 -20.13 -6.80
C GLN A 209 12.47 -18.77 -6.69
N ASP A 210 11.27 -18.71 -6.11
CA ASP A 210 10.53 -17.46 -5.96
C ASP A 210 11.31 -16.43 -5.12
N ILE A 211 11.98 -16.87 -4.05
CA ILE A 211 12.79 -15.99 -3.21
C ILE A 211 13.98 -15.45 -3.99
N LEU A 212 14.71 -16.29 -4.73
CA LEU A 212 15.84 -15.87 -5.54
C LEU A 212 15.41 -14.87 -6.62
N ASP A 213 14.37 -15.19 -7.38
CA ASP A 213 13.86 -14.35 -8.48
C ASP A 213 13.37 -12.99 -7.98
N LEU A 214 12.61 -12.97 -6.87
CA LEU A 214 12.15 -11.74 -6.24
C LEU A 214 13.32 -10.92 -5.69
N THR A 215 14.29 -11.57 -5.05
CA THR A 215 15.45 -10.87 -4.46
C THR A 215 16.32 -10.26 -5.55
N GLN A 216 16.65 -11.00 -6.62
CA GLN A 216 17.39 -10.48 -7.76
C GLN A 216 16.66 -9.32 -8.45
N ARG A 217 15.33 -9.37 -8.51
CA ARG A 217 14.52 -8.28 -9.06
C ARG A 217 14.50 -7.03 -8.17
N LEU A 218 14.45 -7.21 -6.84
CA LEU A 218 14.13 -6.15 -5.89
C LEU A 218 15.32 -5.64 -5.09
N VAL A 219 16.48 -6.31 -5.12
CA VAL A 219 17.65 -5.99 -4.30
C VAL A 219 18.90 -5.95 -5.16
N LYS A 220 19.66 -4.85 -5.08
CA LYS A 220 20.93 -4.70 -5.80
C LYS A 220 21.94 -5.75 -5.33
N PRO A 221 22.74 -6.33 -6.25
CA PRO A 221 23.87 -7.19 -5.88
C PRO A 221 24.80 -6.51 -4.86
N ASN A 222 25.49 -7.31 -4.05
CA ASN A 222 26.40 -6.86 -2.98
C ASN A 222 25.70 -6.07 -1.84
N SER A 223 24.38 -6.23 -1.69
CA SER A 223 23.67 -5.75 -0.50
C SER A 223 23.74 -6.80 0.62
N THR A 224 23.66 -6.35 1.87
CA THR A 224 23.56 -7.21 3.05
C THR A 224 22.09 -7.56 3.29
N ILE A 225 21.80 -8.86 3.37
CA ILE A 225 20.44 -9.38 3.56
C ILE A 225 20.36 -10.01 4.95
N HIS A 226 19.38 -9.56 5.74
CA HIS A 226 19.00 -10.20 6.99
C HIS A 226 17.74 -11.04 6.76
N ALA A 227 17.82 -12.34 7.02
CA ALA A 227 16.70 -13.28 6.87
C ALA A 227 16.58 -14.24 8.06
N ASP A 228 15.46 -14.95 8.13
CA ASP A 228 15.27 -16.06 9.07
C ASP A 228 16.00 -17.33 8.59
N GLU A 229 16.01 -18.40 9.40
CA GLU A 229 16.68 -19.67 9.11
C GLU A 229 16.00 -20.57 8.08
N ASN A 230 14.98 -20.07 7.36
CA ASN A 230 14.28 -20.87 6.37
C ASN A 230 15.24 -21.27 5.22
N PRO A 231 15.40 -22.58 4.91
CA PRO A 231 16.30 -23.05 3.83
C PRO A 231 16.01 -22.45 2.46
N ALA A 232 14.80 -21.93 2.24
CA ALA A 232 14.45 -21.24 1.01
C ALA A 232 15.36 -20.02 0.72
N TYR A 233 15.99 -19.42 1.73
CA TYR A 233 16.94 -18.30 1.57
C TYR A 233 18.39 -18.75 1.27
N ASP A 234 18.70 -20.05 1.29
CA ASP A 234 20.08 -20.56 1.18
C ASP A 234 20.79 -20.10 -0.09
N SER A 235 20.08 -20.10 -1.22
CA SER A 235 20.62 -19.69 -2.52
C SER A 235 21.09 -18.23 -2.58
N LEU A 236 20.66 -17.37 -1.64
CA LEU A 236 21.05 -15.96 -1.63
C LEU A 236 22.53 -15.77 -1.25
N ILE A 237 23.15 -16.74 -0.56
CA ILE A 237 24.55 -16.66 -0.12
C ILE A 237 25.53 -16.52 -1.30
N PHE A 238 25.16 -17.00 -2.48
CA PHE A 238 26.00 -16.94 -3.68
C PHE A 238 26.05 -15.54 -4.32
N HIS A 239 25.11 -14.66 -3.98
CA HIS A 239 24.93 -13.36 -4.64
C HIS A 239 24.90 -12.16 -3.68
N TYR A 240 24.72 -12.42 -2.39
CA TYR A 240 24.50 -11.41 -1.36
C TYR A 240 25.26 -11.78 -0.09
N ASP A 241 25.57 -10.77 0.71
CA ASP A 241 26.07 -10.94 2.07
C ASP A 241 24.89 -11.33 2.97
N LEU A 242 24.66 -12.64 3.15
CA LEU A 242 23.49 -13.19 3.82
C LEU A 242 23.76 -13.45 5.31
N TRP A 243 22.99 -12.75 6.14
CA TRP A 243 23.06 -12.82 7.59
C TRP A 243 21.75 -13.43 8.12
N ARG A 244 21.86 -14.44 8.98
CA ARG A 244 20.70 -15.17 9.53
C ARG A 244 20.59 -14.98 11.03
N VAL A 245 19.36 -15.01 11.54
CA VAL A 245 19.10 -14.95 12.98
C VAL A 245 18.28 -16.16 13.38
N ASN A 246 18.79 -16.94 14.34
CA ASN A 246 18.03 -18.00 14.97
C ASN A 246 17.16 -17.42 16.09
N HIS A 247 15.90 -17.11 15.78
CA HIS A 247 14.96 -16.58 16.77
C HIS A 247 14.59 -17.56 17.91
N SER A 248 15.00 -18.84 17.82
CA SER A 248 14.83 -19.82 18.90
C SER A 248 15.96 -19.80 19.93
N GLN A 249 17.13 -19.24 19.57
CA GLN A 249 18.29 -19.15 20.46
C GLN A 249 18.60 -17.71 20.87
N GLU A 250 18.43 -16.72 19.99
CA GLU A 250 18.84 -15.34 20.26
C GLU A 250 17.86 -14.30 19.65
N TYR A 251 17.52 -13.25 20.42
CA TYR A 251 16.69 -12.13 19.94
C TYR A 251 17.48 -11.16 19.04
N ARG A 252 18.80 -11.15 19.20
CA ARG A 252 19.80 -10.43 18.42
C ARG A 252 21.10 -11.19 18.62
N SER A 253 21.82 -11.53 17.55
CA SER A 253 23.10 -12.21 17.75
C SER A 253 24.12 -11.28 18.41
N ILE A 254 25.19 -11.85 18.97
CA ILE A 254 26.31 -11.10 19.57
C ILE A 254 26.91 -10.08 18.58
N GLU A 255 26.85 -10.39 17.28
CA GLU A 255 27.31 -9.55 16.16
C GLU A 255 26.29 -8.46 15.78
N GLY A 256 25.13 -8.44 16.44
CA GLY A 256 24.13 -7.40 16.31
C GLY A 256 23.05 -7.67 15.25
N ILE A 257 23.01 -8.87 14.68
CA ILE A 257 22.13 -9.30 13.58
C ILE A 257 20.68 -9.38 14.08
N THR A 258 19.73 -8.75 13.36
CA THR A 258 18.29 -8.80 13.68
C THR A 258 17.46 -8.87 12.41
N ASN A 259 16.23 -9.40 12.49
CA ASN A 259 15.20 -9.28 11.45
C ASN A 259 14.03 -8.36 11.88
N ASN A 260 14.29 -7.50 12.87
CA ASN A 260 13.28 -6.71 13.58
C ASN A 260 12.50 -5.77 12.66
N LEU A 261 13.11 -5.33 11.55
CA LEU A 261 12.39 -4.50 10.58
C LEU A 261 11.26 -5.30 9.95
N ALA A 262 11.52 -6.51 9.46
CA ALA A 262 10.48 -7.31 8.82
C ALA A 262 9.42 -7.78 9.84
N GLU A 263 9.84 -8.18 11.04
CA GLU A 263 8.92 -8.52 12.14
C GLU A 263 7.97 -7.37 12.50
N SER A 264 8.49 -6.14 12.60
CA SER A 264 7.65 -4.97 12.93
C SER A 264 6.57 -4.71 11.88
N PHE A 265 6.85 -5.00 10.59
CA PHE A 265 5.86 -4.92 9.52
C PHE A 265 4.77 -5.97 9.73
N PHE A 266 5.14 -7.23 9.97
CA PHE A 266 4.15 -8.29 10.17
C PHE A 266 3.35 -8.14 11.46
N ALA A 267 3.96 -7.59 12.51
CA ALA A 267 3.24 -7.23 13.72
C ALA A 267 2.14 -6.20 13.43
N ARG A 268 2.34 -5.27 12.48
CA ARG A 268 1.30 -4.33 12.05
C ARG A 268 0.26 -5.01 11.16
N LEU A 269 0.70 -5.79 10.16
CA LEU A 269 -0.20 -6.50 9.24
C LEU A 269 -1.15 -7.44 9.99
N ARG A 270 -0.64 -8.24 10.93
CA ARG A 270 -1.44 -9.17 11.77
C ARG A 270 -2.47 -8.42 12.61
N ARG A 271 -2.11 -7.28 13.21
CA ARG A 271 -3.06 -6.44 13.96
C ARG A 271 -4.15 -5.86 13.06
N ALA A 272 -3.82 -5.48 11.82
CA ALA A 272 -4.80 -5.00 10.86
C ALA A 272 -5.77 -6.13 10.43
N ILE A 273 -5.25 -7.34 10.21
CA ILE A 273 -6.05 -8.54 9.93
C ILE A 273 -7.01 -8.82 11.10
N THR A 274 -6.50 -8.91 12.32
CA THR A 274 -7.33 -9.29 13.49
C THR A 274 -8.31 -8.19 13.89
N GLY A 275 -7.90 -6.92 13.84
CA GLY A 275 -8.64 -5.82 14.46
C GLY A 275 -9.46 -4.92 13.53
N ILE A 276 -9.16 -4.86 12.23
CA ILE A 276 -9.82 -3.92 11.31
C ILE A 276 -10.52 -4.64 10.17
N TYR A 277 -9.81 -5.55 9.51
CA TYR A 277 -10.28 -6.13 8.26
C TYR A 277 -10.95 -7.48 8.44
N HIS A 278 -10.56 -8.25 9.47
CA HIS A 278 -11.03 -9.59 9.84
C HIS A 278 -10.85 -10.70 8.79
N LYS A 279 -10.92 -10.36 7.49
CA LYS A 279 -10.76 -11.28 6.37
C LYS A 279 -10.13 -10.58 5.17
N MET A 280 -8.93 -11.01 4.79
CA MET A 280 -8.25 -10.56 3.57
C MET A 280 -8.18 -11.71 2.57
N LYS A 281 -9.11 -11.77 1.60
CA LYS A 281 -9.00 -12.76 0.51
C LYS A 281 -7.71 -12.52 -0.30
N ASN A 282 -7.09 -13.59 -0.80
CA ASN A 282 -5.82 -13.52 -1.53
C ASN A 282 -5.83 -12.49 -2.66
N LYS A 283 -6.92 -12.42 -3.43
CA LYS A 283 -7.03 -11.43 -4.51
C LYS A 283 -6.80 -9.99 -4.04
N TYR A 284 -7.25 -9.60 -2.85
CA TYR A 284 -7.03 -8.24 -2.33
C TYR A 284 -5.79 -8.12 -1.44
N LEU A 285 -5.08 -9.21 -1.18
CA LEU A 285 -4.03 -9.27 -0.18
C LEU A 285 -2.88 -8.31 -0.51
N MET A 286 -2.54 -8.20 -1.79
CA MET A 286 -1.51 -7.27 -2.26
C MET A 286 -1.87 -5.81 -1.93
N PHE A 287 -3.12 -5.41 -2.14
CA PHE A 287 -3.61 -4.07 -1.79
C PHE A 287 -3.48 -3.77 -0.29
N TYR A 288 -3.81 -4.73 0.58
CA TYR A 288 -3.68 -4.55 2.03
C TYR A 288 -2.22 -4.58 2.51
N ALA A 289 -1.37 -5.40 1.90
CA ALA A 289 0.05 -5.44 2.20
C ALA A 289 0.74 -4.13 1.81
N ASN A 290 0.44 -3.58 0.62
CA ASN A 290 0.96 -2.27 0.17
C ASN A 290 0.44 -1.13 1.04
N GLU A 291 -0.82 -1.15 1.49
CA GLU A 291 -1.30 -0.18 2.48
C GLU A 291 -0.46 -0.24 3.76
N THR A 292 -0.17 -1.44 4.26
CA THR A 292 0.62 -1.61 5.48
C THR A 292 2.03 -1.09 5.31
N ALA A 293 2.66 -1.38 4.15
CA ALA A 293 4.00 -0.89 3.80
C ALA A 293 4.01 0.65 3.74
N TRP A 294 3.05 1.24 3.05
CA TRP A 294 2.91 2.70 2.96
C TRP A 294 2.73 3.35 4.34
N ARG A 295 1.90 2.77 5.23
CA ARG A 295 1.70 3.28 6.59
C ARG A 295 2.98 3.22 7.43
N GLU A 296 3.75 2.16 7.28
CA GLU A 296 5.04 1.95 7.94
C GLU A 296 6.09 2.96 7.47
N ASP A 297 6.27 3.09 6.16
CA ASP A 297 7.28 3.95 5.55
C ASP A 297 6.98 5.44 5.81
N ASN A 298 5.69 5.79 5.85
CA ASN A 298 5.26 7.16 6.09
C ASN A 298 4.99 7.46 7.58
N ARG A 299 5.24 6.54 8.52
CA ARG A 299 4.82 6.70 9.93
C ARG A 299 5.34 7.97 10.60
N ARG A 300 6.53 8.45 10.21
CA ARG A 300 7.17 9.67 10.74
C ARG A 300 6.90 10.94 9.91
N LYS A 301 5.98 10.89 8.95
CA LYS A 301 5.52 12.08 8.21
C LYS A 301 4.29 12.69 8.87
N SER A 302 4.12 13.99 8.71
CA SER A 302 2.92 14.73 9.13
C SER A 302 1.69 14.26 8.36
N VAL A 303 0.50 14.53 8.90
CA VAL A 303 -0.77 14.21 8.24
C VAL A 303 -0.86 14.90 6.87
N LYS A 304 -0.47 16.17 6.77
CA LYS A 304 -0.38 16.91 5.49
C LYS A 304 0.48 16.19 4.45
N GLU A 305 1.71 15.79 4.79
CA GLU A 305 2.61 15.11 3.85
C GLU A 305 2.05 13.77 3.38
N LYS A 306 1.45 12.99 4.28
CA LYS A 306 0.80 11.72 3.94
C LYS A 306 -0.41 11.93 3.02
N PHE A 307 -1.20 12.95 3.31
CA PHE A 307 -2.37 13.33 2.51
C PHE A 307 -1.97 13.75 1.10
N GLU A 308 -1.01 14.67 0.96
CA GLU A 308 -0.49 15.12 -0.33
C GLU A 308 0.11 13.96 -1.13
N HIS A 309 0.86 13.06 -0.46
CA HIS A 309 1.39 11.87 -1.11
C HIS A 309 0.29 10.97 -1.64
N LEU A 310 -0.68 10.57 -0.81
CA LEU A 310 -1.77 9.70 -1.24
C LEU A 310 -2.62 10.35 -2.34
N LEU A 311 -2.87 11.66 -2.23
CA LEU A 311 -3.59 12.41 -3.24
C LEU A 311 -2.88 12.36 -4.60
N ARG A 312 -1.57 12.62 -4.65
CA ARG A 312 -0.75 12.48 -5.86
C ARG A 312 -0.84 11.05 -6.42
N CYS A 313 -0.72 10.03 -5.57
CA CYS A 313 -0.87 8.63 -6.01
C CYS A 313 -2.21 8.41 -6.73
N THR A 314 -3.32 8.89 -6.14
CA THR A 314 -4.65 8.69 -6.71
C THR A 314 -4.90 9.45 -8.01
N PHE A 315 -4.31 10.63 -8.18
CA PHE A 315 -4.47 11.43 -9.40
C PHE A 315 -3.53 11.00 -10.54
N ASN A 316 -2.42 10.34 -10.21
CA ASN A 316 -1.48 9.76 -11.18
C ASN A 316 -1.80 8.29 -11.53
N THR A 317 -2.85 7.71 -10.95
CA THR A 317 -3.28 6.36 -11.27
C THR A 317 -4.42 6.40 -12.27
N LEU A 318 -4.29 5.64 -13.37
CA LEU A 318 -5.33 5.48 -14.39
C LEU A 318 -6.63 4.90 -13.81
N PRO A 319 -7.77 5.02 -14.54
CA PRO A 319 -9.03 4.44 -14.10
C PRO A 319 -8.91 2.95 -13.78
N SER A 320 -9.45 2.56 -12.63
CA SER A 320 -9.36 1.17 -12.16
C SER A 320 -10.08 0.22 -13.11
N ARG A 321 -9.36 -0.77 -13.63
CA ARG A 321 -9.95 -1.89 -14.39
C ARG A 321 -10.70 -2.87 -13.49
N HIS A 322 -10.35 -2.94 -12.21
CA HIS A 322 -10.90 -3.92 -11.27
C HIS A 322 -12.09 -3.40 -10.47
N PHE A 323 -12.06 -2.13 -10.08
CA PHE A 323 -13.03 -1.56 -9.14
C PHE A 323 -14.11 -0.71 -9.81
N THR A 324 -13.90 -0.29 -11.06
CA THR A 324 -14.95 0.34 -11.87
C THR A 324 -15.97 -0.72 -12.26
N GLY A 325 -17.26 -0.50 -11.97
CA GLY A 325 -18.28 -1.50 -12.26
C GLY A 325 -18.27 -2.71 -11.31
N TYR A 326 -17.54 -2.66 -10.18
CA TYR A 326 -17.30 -3.85 -9.35
C TYR A 326 -18.58 -4.50 -8.81
N TRP A 327 -19.59 -3.69 -8.47
CA TRP A 327 -20.86 -4.19 -7.96
C TRP A 327 -21.87 -4.48 -9.07
N GLN A 328 -21.53 -4.18 -10.33
CA GLN A 328 -22.32 -4.40 -11.55
C GLN A 328 -21.91 -5.67 -12.30
N GLY A 329 -20.94 -6.44 -11.78
CA GLY A 329 -20.52 -7.72 -12.37
C GLY A 329 -19.01 -7.80 -12.62
N ASN A 330 -18.32 -6.66 -12.72
CA ASN A 330 -16.85 -6.66 -12.83
C ASN A 330 -16.24 -7.22 -11.54
N LYS A 331 -15.27 -8.13 -11.64
CA LYS A 331 -14.61 -8.73 -10.49
C LYS A 331 -13.12 -8.77 -10.72
N MET A 332 -12.39 -8.53 -9.64
CA MET A 332 -10.95 -8.72 -9.62
C MET A 332 -10.61 -10.20 -9.88
N PRO A 333 -9.61 -10.48 -10.74
CA PRO A 333 -9.10 -11.83 -10.96
C PRO A 333 -8.49 -12.44 -9.69
N GLU A 334 -8.13 -13.72 -9.78
CA GLU A 334 -7.41 -14.40 -8.70
C GLU A 334 -6.01 -13.82 -8.50
N ALA A 335 -5.48 -14.02 -7.29
CA ALA A 335 -4.16 -13.52 -6.92
C ALA A 335 -3.04 -14.12 -7.78
N ARG A 336 -2.07 -13.29 -8.14
CA ARG A 336 -0.81 -13.71 -8.75
C ARG A 336 0.24 -13.91 -7.66
N PHE A 337 1.14 -14.85 -7.88
CA PHE A 337 2.19 -15.25 -6.94
C PHE A 337 3.57 -15.23 -7.61
N GLY A 338 4.63 -15.27 -6.81
CA GLY A 338 6.01 -15.21 -7.29
C GLY A 338 6.33 -13.85 -7.88
N ILE A 339 7.20 -13.82 -8.90
CA ILE A 339 7.58 -12.58 -9.60
C ILE A 339 6.40 -11.88 -10.27
N HIS A 340 5.38 -12.65 -10.71
CA HIS A 340 4.17 -12.11 -11.31
C HIS A 340 3.29 -11.34 -10.31
N SER A 341 3.50 -11.50 -9.00
CA SER A 341 2.82 -10.70 -7.99
C SER A 341 3.20 -9.22 -8.05
N LEU A 342 4.35 -8.88 -8.62
CA LEU A 342 4.82 -7.49 -8.78
C LEU A 342 4.21 -6.78 -10.00
N GLN A 343 3.61 -7.51 -10.93
CA GLN A 343 3.04 -6.96 -12.15
C GLN A 343 1.68 -6.31 -11.89
N THR A 344 1.62 -5.00 -12.04
CA THR A 344 0.35 -4.25 -12.02
C THR A 344 -0.41 -4.44 -13.34
N THR A 345 -1.73 -4.56 -13.25
CA THR A 345 -2.66 -4.83 -14.37
C THR A 345 -3.42 -3.62 -14.87
#